data_AF-A0A7X0CD96-F1
#
_entry.id   AF-A0A7X0CD96-F1
#
_cell.length_a   1.000
_cell.length_b   1.000
_cell.length_c   1.000
_cell.angle_alpha   90.00
_cell.angle_beta   90.00
_cell.angle_gamma   90.00
#
_symmetry.space_group_name_H-M   'P 1'
#
loop_
_entity.id
_entity.type
_entity.pdbx_description
1 polymer ?
#
loop_
_entity_poly.entity_id
_entity_poly.type
_entity_poly.pdbx_seq_one_letter_code
_entity_poly.pdbx_strand_id
1 'polypeptide(L)'
;MLKPAYAGVLAAGRDQYNARMREAQRRYPMLSHDVFRAFLDNAGAIVDAVAPERVQPVVDSIYDLGLALAGRTLIGPAARSPVLQHAWRTLFPRFATLIAREPVQVLGMLSNAVVHLETVPGTRLTQWMDDMGGLATQVGSVDALRAVGQIAAWRAGAAHFRAGALAAAAGLPAPLALAALHAPDGMQIDALLRQLPGDPWWQGADPHASRTRTFGAFTGFGGPFDAPPMVKPDGDGFLVHAGGRVFFLLADAYGASLQAATLAEFERADPGRVPTMLAHAQACANATTIAITSPFTHAIRLEARS
;
A
#
# COMPACT_ATOMS: atom_id res chain seq x y z
N MET A 1 20.10 18.11 13.18
CA MET A 1 20.93 19.24 12.70
C MET A 1 20.80 19.29 11.19
N LEU A 2 20.28 20.40 10.66
CA LEU A 2 20.13 20.61 9.22
C LEU A 2 21.49 20.53 8.52
N LYS A 3 21.53 19.84 7.39
CA LYS A 3 22.75 19.65 6.60
C LYS A 3 23.12 20.94 5.85
N PRO A 4 24.41 21.19 5.53
CA PRO A 4 24.87 22.51 5.08
C PRO A 4 24.17 23.06 3.84
N ALA A 5 23.94 22.23 2.81
CA ALA A 5 23.23 22.64 1.59
C ALA A 5 21.78 23.06 1.87
N TYR A 6 21.09 22.29 2.71
CA TYR A 6 19.72 22.60 3.12
C TYR A 6 19.66 23.89 3.96
N ALA A 7 20.54 24.02 4.96
CA ALA A 7 20.63 25.22 5.79
C ALA A 7 20.96 26.48 4.97
N GLY A 8 21.84 26.36 3.97
CA GLY A 8 22.20 27.45 3.07
C GLY A 8 21.01 28.00 2.29
N VAL A 9 20.19 27.13 1.69
CA VAL A 9 18.97 27.54 0.98
C VAL A 9 17.95 28.21 1.92
N LEU A 10 17.70 27.62 3.09
CA LEU A 10 16.74 28.18 4.04
C LEU A 10 17.22 29.54 4.59
N ALA A 11 18.52 29.73 4.79
CA ALA A 11 19.11 30.99 5.21
C ALA A 11 18.99 32.06 4.12
N ALA A 12 19.29 31.73 2.87
CA ALA A 12 19.16 32.65 1.73
C ALA A 12 17.71 33.09 1.49
N GLY A 13 16.74 32.19 1.69
CA GLY A 13 15.31 32.45 1.52
C GLY A 13 14.54 32.79 2.81
N ARG A 14 15.23 33.20 3.89
CA ARG A 14 14.65 33.27 5.25
C ARG A 14 13.31 34.00 5.33
N ASP A 15 13.19 35.18 4.72
CA ASP A 15 11.98 35.98 4.79
C ASP A 15 10.80 35.32 4.06
N GLN A 16 11.07 34.68 2.92
CA GLN A 16 10.08 33.94 2.14
C GLN A 16 9.56 32.73 2.92
N TYR A 17 10.45 31.91 3.47
CA TYR A 17 10.06 30.73 4.25
C TYR A 17 9.30 31.11 5.53
N ASN A 18 9.72 32.18 6.22
CA ASN A 18 8.99 32.70 7.38
C ASN A 18 7.60 33.24 7.01
N ALA A 19 7.43 33.82 5.82
CA ALA A 19 6.11 34.23 5.33
C ALA A 19 5.20 33.00 5.10
N ARG A 20 5.70 31.96 4.42
CA ARG A 20 4.96 30.70 4.18
C ARG A 20 4.58 30.00 5.49
N MET A 21 5.48 29.95 6.47
CA MET A 21 5.18 29.40 7.80
C MET A 21 4.04 30.15 8.50
N ARG A 22 4.06 31.49 8.48
CA ARG A 22 3.00 32.32 9.07
C ARG A 22 1.66 32.12 8.36
N GLU A 23 1.67 31.98 7.03
CA GLU A 23 0.47 31.65 6.26
C GLU A 23 -0.08 30.27 6.64
N ALA A 24 0.80 29.27 6.73
CA ALA A 24 0.42 27.92 7.13
C ALA A 24 -0.15 27.87 8.55
N GLN A 25 0.36 28.66 9.50
CA GLN A 25 -0.20 28.77 10.86
C GLN A 25 -1.61 29.35 10.89
N ARG A 26 -1.94 30.29 9.98
CA ARG A 26 -3.32 30.79 9.84
C ARG A 26 -4.27 29.69 9.37
N ARG A 27 -3.78 28.80 8.47
CA ARG A 27 -4.55 27.67 7.95
C ARG A 27 -4.63 26.49 8.92
N TYR A 28 -3.56 26.26 9.69
CA TYR A 28 -3.41 25.15 10.63
C TYR A 28 -3.00 25.70 12.01
N PRO A 29 -3.96 26.13 12.86
CA PRO A 29 -3.65 26.77 14.14
C PRO A 29 -2.82 25.91 15.10
N MET A 30 -2.86 24.58 14.94
CA MET A 30 -2.11 23.62 15.77
C MET A 30 -0.72 23.27 15.20
N LEU A 31 -0.27 23.94 14.13
CA LEU A 31 1.04 23.71 13.54
C LEU A 31 2.17 24.10 14.50
N SER A 32 2.96 23.11 14.92
CA SER A 32 4.13 23.31 15.79
C SER A 32 5.40 23.56 14.99
N HIS A 33 6.14 24.62 15.36
CA HIS A 33 7.47 24.91 14.82
C HIS A 33 8.46 23.77 15.08
N ASP A 34 8.42 23.15 16.26
CA ASP A 34 9.36 22.10 16.64
C ASP A 34 9.13 20.82 15.85
N VAL A 35 7.86 20.45 15.64
CA VAL A 35 7.49 19.31 14.79
C VAL A 35 7.96 19.54 13.36
N PHE A 36 7.71 20.73 12.82
CA PHE A 36 8.11 21.07 11.46
C PHE A 36 9.65 21.11 11.32
N ARG A 37 10.37 21.67 12.30
CA ARG A 37 11.84 21.67 12.32
C ARG A 37 12.42 20.24 12.35
N ALA A 38 11.87 19.38 13.21
CA ALA A 38 12.29 17.98 13.27
C ALA A 38 12.04 17.24 11.94
N PHE A 39 10.96 17.58 11.23
CA PHE A 39 10.72 17.08 9.88
C PHE A 39 11.77 17.53 8.87
N LEU A 40 12.11 18.83 8.85
CA LEU A 40 13.15 19.34 7.94
C LEU A 40 14.50 18.66 8.18
N ASP A 41 14.86 18.42 9.45
CA ASP A 41 16.05 17.65 9.83
C ASP A 41 16.06 16.23 9.22
N ASN A 42 14.90 15.55 9.21
CA ASN A 42 14.76 14.21 8.63
C ASN A 42 14.85 14.21 7.10
N ALA A 43 14.34 15.26 6.44
CA ALA A 43 14.34 15.36 4.99
C ALA A 43 15.74 15.69 4.40
N GLY A 44 16.73 16.02 5.23
CA GLY A 44 18.08 16.38 4.77
C GLY A 44 18.80 15.29 3.97
N ALA A 45 18.46 14.01 4.16
CA ALA A 45 19.02 12.92 3.35
C ALA A 45 18.60 12.99 1.87
N ILE A 46 17.41 13.52 1.58
CA ILE A 46 16.95 13.74 0.21
C ILE A 46 17.76 14.87 -0.42
N VAL A 47 17.93 15.98 0.30
CA VAL A 47 18.64 17.18 -0.18
C VAL A 47 20.12 16.89 -0.48
N ASP A 48 20.76 16.05 0.32
CA ASP A 48 22.15 15.63 0.06
C ASP A 48 22.31 14.75 -1.18
N ALA A 49 21.27 14.02 -1.55
CA ALA A 49 21.31 13.05 -2.64
C ALA A 49 20.96 13.67 -4.00
N VAL A 50 20.61 14.97 -4.04
CA VAL A 50 20.31 15.69 -5.29
C VAL A 50 21.47 16.56 -5.73
N ALA A 51 21.60 16.76 -7.04
CA ALA A 51 22.63 17.64 -7.60
C ALA A 51 22.43 19.10 -7.12
N PRO A 52 23.52 19.88 -6.91
CA PRO A 52 23.45 21.23 -6.35
C PRO A 52 22.45 22.17 -7.03
N GLU A 53 22.36 22.11 -8.36
CA GLU A 53 21.46 22.91 -9.18
C GLU A 53 19.96 22.56 -9.01
N ARG A 54 19.66 21.41 -8.40
CA ARG A 54 18.29 20.95 -8.10
C ARG A 54 17.91 21.10 -6.62
N VAL A 55 18.83 21.52 -5.76
CA VAL A 55 18.60 21.65 -4.32
C VAL A 55 17.46 22.63 -4.02
N GLN A 56 17.44 23.81 -4.63
CA GLN A 56 16.44 24.84 -4.33
C GLN A 56 14.99 24.38 -4.62
N PRO A 57 14.62 23.91 -5.83
CA PRO A 57 13.27 23.41 -6.10
C PRO A 57 12.84 22.24 -5.20
N VAL A 58 13.78 21.37 -4.82
CA VAL A 58 13.53 20.25 -3.92
C VAL A 58 13.24 20.75 -2.51
N VAL A 59 14.03 21.68 -2.00
CA VAL A 59 13.82 22.31 -0.69
C VAL A 59 12.48 23.03 -0.62
N ASP A 60 12.15 23.83 -1.63
CA ASP A 60 10.84 24.51 -1.71
C ASP A 60 9.68 23.52 -1.59
N SER A 61 9.75 22.40 -2.32
CA SER A 61 8.72 21.36 -2.32
C SER A 61 8.64 20.61 -0.99
N ILE A 62 9.78 20.28 -0.37
CA ILE A 62 9.84 19.66 0.95
C ILE A 62 9.25 20.59 2.01
N TYR A 63 9.56 21.89 1.93
CA TYR A 63 9.07 22.87 2.88
C TYR A 63 7.55 22.97 2.84
N ASP A 64 6.97 23.19 1.66
CA ASP A 64 5.53 23.36 1.49
C ASP A 64 4.75 22.08 1.84
N LEU A 65 5.25 20.90 1.44
CA LEU A 65 4.65 19.62 1.81
C LEU A 65 4.78 19.37 3.32
N GLY A 66 5.94 19.66 3.92
CA GLY A 66 6.17 19.50 5.35
C GLY A 66 5.22 20.33 6.20
N LEU A 67 4.93 21.57 5.79
CA LEU A 67 3.93 22.42 6.45
C LEU A 67 2.54 21.77 6.43
N ALA A 68 2.14 21.22 5.27
CA ALA A 68 0.84 20.55 5.13
C ALA A 68 0.78 19.25 5.96
N LEU A 69 1.84 18.45 5.97
CA LEU A 69 1.91 17.22 6.76
C LEU A 69 1.87 17.49 8.27
N ALA A 70 2.65 18.47 8.75
CA ALA A 70 2.66 18.85 10.16
C ALA A 70 1.31 19.47 10.59
N GLY A 71 0.73 20.34 9.76
CA GLY A 71 -0.54 21.00 10.04
C GLY A 71 -1.73 20.03 10.11
N ARG A 72 -1.64 18.89 9.41
CA ARG A 72 -2.64 17.80 9.43
C ARG A 72 -2.33 16.69 10.44
N THR A 73 -1.34 16.90 11.32
CA THR A 73 -0.85 15.92 12.30
C THR A 73 -0.54 14.54 11.69
N LEU A 74 0.00 14.53 10.47
CA LEU A 74 0.49 13.32 9.79
C LEU A 74 1.95 13.00 10.15
N ILE A 75 2.64 13.94 10.80
CA ILE A 75 4.02 13.81 11.29
C ILE A 75 4.13 14.44 12.69
N GLY A 76 5.14 14.02 13.45
CA GLY A 76 5.39 14.48 14.82
C GLY A 76 4.81 13.57 15.90
N PRO A 77 4.99 13.92 17.19
CA PRO A 77 4.63 13.05 18.32
C PRO A 77 3.13 12.73 18.43
N ALA A 78 2.28 13.63 17.93
CA ALA A 78 0.83 13.45 17.90
C ALA A 78 0.34 12.71 16.65
N ALA A 79 1.24 12.33 15.73
CA ALA A 79 0.85 11.56 14.56
C ALA A 79 0.36 10.19 14.97
N ARG A 80 -0.75 9.75 14.37
CA ARG A 80 -1.34 8.43 14.62
C ARG A 80 -0.42 7.28 14.20
N SER A 81 0.60 7.57 13.38
CA SER A 81 1.59 6.60 12.95
C SER A 81 2.99 7.18 12.73
N PRO A 82 4.05 6.47 13.14
CA PRO A 82 5.43 6.83 12.84
C PRO A 82 5.88 6.42 11.42
N VAL A 83 5.07 5.69 10.63
CA VAL A 83 5.55 5.04 9.40
C VAL A 83 5.89 6.06 8.30
N LEU A 84 5.10 7.14 8.16
CA LEU A 84 5.42 8.20 7.20
C LEU A 84 6.79 8.81 7.50
N GLN A 85 7.08 9.12 8.76
CA GLN A 85 8.38 9.66 9.15
C GLN A 85 9.52 8.67 8.85
N HIS A 86 9.29 7.37 9.06
CA HIS A 86 10.25 6.35 8.68
C HIS A 86 10.51 6.35 7.17
N ALA A 87 9.45 6.36 6.33
CA ALA A 87 9.57 6.37 4.88
C ALA A 87 10.34 7.58 4.34
N TRP A 88 10.11 8.78 4.91
CA TRP A 88 10.88 9.98 4.57
C TRP A 88 12.39 9.82 4.84
N ARG A 89 12.76 9.04 5.85
CA ARG A 89 14.16 8.80 6.23
C ARG A 89 14.81 7.70 5.41
N THR A 90 14.08 6.64 5.07
CA THR A 90 14.66 5.40 4.51
C THR A 90 14.32 5.17 3.04
N LEU A 91 13.09 5.48 2.62
CA LEU A 91 12.60 5.21 1.27
C LEU A 91 12.84 6.39 0.33
N PHE A 92 12.43 7.59 0.73
CA PHE A 92 12.40 8.76 -0.16
C PHE A 92 13.80 9.13 -0.70
N PRO A 93 14.89 9.08 0.08
CA PRO A 93 16.23 9.33 -0.46
C PRO A 93 16.64 8.38 -1.58
N ARG A 94 16.08 7.15 -1.64
CA ARG A 94 16.37 6.19 -2.72
C ARG A 94 15.81 6.66 -4.07
N PHE A 95 14.82 7.55 -4.06
CA PHE A 95 14.23 8.18 -5.24
C PHE A 95 14.75 9.59 -5.51
N ALA A 96 15.88 9.99 -4.91
CA ALA A 96 16.41 11.36 -5.02
C ALA A 96 16.56 11.84 -6.48
N THR A 97 16.99 10.99 -7.41
CA THR A 97 17.08 11.33 -8.84
C THR A 97 15.72 11.73 -9.43
N LEU A 98 14.66 10.99 -9.09
CA LEU A 98 13.32 11.27 -9.59
C LEU A 98 12.69 12.47 -8.86
N ILE A 99 12.92 12.60 -7.55
CA ILE A 99 12.54 13.77 -6.75
C ILE A 99 13.21 15.03 -7.29
N ALA A 100 14.49 14.97 -7.68
CA ALA A 100 15.18 16.11 -8.26
C ALA A 100 14.52 16.60 -9.54
N ARG A 101 13.93 15.69 -10.34
CA ARG A 101 13.22 16.02 -11.59
C ARG A 101 11.81 16.56 -11.31
N GLU A 102 11.04 15.84 -10.50
CA GLU A 102 9.61 16.06 -10.27
C GLU A 102 9.27 16.17 -8.76
N PRO A 103 9.81 17.16 -8.02
CA PRO A 103 9.84 17.14 -6.56
C PRO A 103 8.44 17.15 -5.93
N VAL A 104 7.56 18.04 -6.38
CA VAL A 104 6.19 18.13 -5.86
C VAL A 104 5.43 16.82 -6.10
N GLN A 105 5.51 16.28 -7.31
CA GLN A 105 4.73 15.11 -7.71
C GLN A 105 5.20 13.85 -7.00
N VAL A 106 6.51 13.62 -6.92
CA VAL A 106 7.08 12.39 -6.33
C VAL A 106 6.92 12.38 -4.81
N LEU A 107 7.24 13.49 -4.13
CA LEU A 107 7.12 13.57 -2.67
C LEU A 107 5.66 13.44 -2.23
N GLY A 108 4.74 14.09 -2.96
CA GLY A 108 3.30 13.96 -2.72
C GLY A 108 2.81 12.54 -2.96
N MET A 109 3.21 11.91 -4.07
CA MET A 109 2.82 10.53 -4.41
C MET A 109 3.28 9.53 -3.35
N LEU A 110 4.55 9.55 -2.96
CA LEU A 110 5.09 8.64 -1.95
C LEU A 110 4.45 8.85 -0.58
N SER A 111 4.24 10.12 -0.17
CA SER A 111 3.59 10.43 1.11
C SER A 111 2.15 9.93 1.14
N ASN A 112 1.39 10.17 0.07
CA ASN A 112 0.01 9.70 -0.05
C ASN A 112 -0.06 8.18 -0.09
N ALA A 113 0.86 7.51 -0.78
CA ALA A 113 0.90 6.04 -0.83
C ALA A 113 1.11 5.45 0.57
N VAL A 114 2.08 5.96 1.34
CA VAL A 114 2.34 5.48 2.71
C VAL A 114 1.12 5.70 3.61
N VAL A 115 0.54 6.90 3.60
CA VAL A 115 -0.65 7.22 4.40
C VAL A 115 -1.84 6.35 4.00
N HIS A 116 -2.04 6.10 2.71
CA HIS A 116 -3.14 5.29 2.24
C HIS A 116 -2.98 3.82 2.63
N LEU A 117 -1.82 3.22 2.35
CA LEU A 117 -1.57 1.80 2.62
C LEU A 117 -1.64 1.44 4.09
N GLU A 118 -1.28 2.38 4.97
CA GLU A 118 -1.47 2.23 6.41
C GLU A 118 -2.95 2.04 6.81
N THR A 119 -3.88 2.63 6.06
CA THR A 119 -5.32 2.45 6.31
C THR A 119 -5.87 1.15 5.73
N VAL A 120 -5.10 0.42 4.92
CA VAL A 120 -5.53 -0.82 4.28
C VAL A 120 -5.20 -2.01 5.18
N PRO A 121 -6.19 -2.68 5.79
CA PRO A 121 -5.94 -3.79 6.70
C PRO A 121 -5.18 -4.94 6.04
N GLY A 122 -4.23 -5.53 6.77
CA GLY A 122 -3.44 -6.67 6.30
C GLY A 122 -2.26 -6.31 5.38
N THR A 123 -2.10 -5.03 5.02
CA THR A 123 -0.96 -4.57 4.21
C THR A 123 0.34 -4.60 5.02
N ARG A 124 1.35 -5.26 4.49
CA ARG A 124 2.72 -5.33 5.04
C ARG A 124 3.52 -4.12 4.57
N LEU A 125 3.32 -2.99 5.23
CA LEU A 125 3.90 -1.71 4.81
C LEU A 125 5.45 -1.71 4.80
N THR A 126 6.10 -2.45 5.69
CA THR A 126 7.57 -2.65 5.65
C THR A 126 8.01 -3.35 4.37
N GLN A 127 7.36 -4.47 4.01
CA GLN A 127 7.64 -5.18 2.75
C GLN A 127 7.46 -4.24 1.56
N TRP A 128 6.37 -3.46 1.54
CA TRP A 128 6.13 -2.47 0.48
C TRP A 128 7.28 -1.46 0.34
N MET A 129 7.78 -0.92 1.46
CA MET A 129 8.90 0.03 1.44
C MET A 129 10.20 -0.64 0.95
N ASP A 130 10.45 -1.88 1.37
CA ASP A 130 11.64 -2.64 0.96
C ASP A 130 11.63 -2.95 -0.54
N ASP A 131 10.49 -3.44 -1.05
CA ASP A 131 10.28 -3.72 -2.48
C ASP A 131 10.44 -2.45 -3.33
N MET A 132 9.78 -1.35 -2.92
CA MET A 132 9.92 -0.04 -3.58
C MET A 132 11.36 0.45 -3.59
N GLY A 133 12.05 0.34 -2.46
CA GLY A 133 13.43 0.76 -2.34
C GLY A 133 14.39 -0.08 -3.18
N GLY A 134 14.17 -1.40 -3.25
CA GLY A 134 14.97 -2.32 -4.07
C GLY A 134 14.92 -1.99 -5.57
N LEU A 135 13.82 -1.40 -6.03
CA LEU A 135 13.60 -1.04 -7.43
C LEU A 135 13.92 0.42 -7.76
N ALA A 136 14.26 1.25 -6.76
CA ALA A 136 14.32 2.70 -6.92
C ALA A 136 15.27 3.18 -8.04
N THR A 137 16.41 2.50 -8.25
CA THR A 137 17.38 2.86 -9.30
C THR A 137 16.90 2.51 -10.72
N GLN A 138 15.92 1.61 -10.84
CA GLN A 138 15.33 1.19 -12.11
C GLN A 138 14.11 2.04 -12.49
N VAL A 139 13.55 2.78 -11.53
CA VAL A 139 12.37 3.63 -11.73
C VAL A 139 12.79 4.98 -12.30
N GLY A 140 12.69 5.11 -13.63
CA GLY A 140 13.11 6.30 -14.37
C GLY A 140 12.06 7.40 -14.55
N SER A 141 10.80 7.13 -14.24
CA SER A 141 9.68 8.06 -14.46
C SER A 141 8.63 7.97 -13.35
N VAL A 142 7.77 8.99 -13.26
CA VAL A 142 6.68 9.02 -12.27
C VAL A 142 5.61 7.97 -12.58
N ASP A 143 5.36 7.65 -13.85
CA ASP A 143 4.42 6.60 -14.22
C ASP A 143 4.96 5.21 -13.83
N ALA A 144 6.25 4.97 -14.03
CA ALA A 144 6.90 3.75 -13.55
C ALA A 144 6.86 3.66 -12.01
N LEU A 145 7.06 4.78 -11.29
CA LEU A 145 6.95 4.83 -9.84
C LEU A 145 5.54 4.44 -9.37
N ARG A 146 4.51 4.99 -10.02
CA ARG A 146 3.11 4.68 -9.71
C ARG A 146 2.81 3.20 -9.95
N ALA A 147 3.24 2.66 -11.09
CA ALA A 147 3.01 1.27 -11.46
C ALA A 147 3.71 0.30 -10.50
N VAL A 148 4.99 0.53 -10.20
CA VAL A 148 5.74 -0.29 -9.24
C VAL A 148 5.13 -0.19 -7.84
N GLY A 149 4.70 1.01 -7.41
CA GLY A 149 4.01 1.20 -6.14
C GLY A 149 2.72 0.40 -6.01
N GLN A 150 1.94 0.30 -7.09
CA GLN A 150 0.71 -0.48 -7.13
C GLN A 150 0.99 -1.99 -7.10
N ILE A 151 1.99 -2.47 -7.84
CA ILE A 151 2.41 -3.88 -7.82
C ILE A 151 2.93 -4.29 -6.44
N ALA A 152 3.81 -3.49 -5.85
CA ALA A 152 4.33 -3.72 -4.51
C ALA A 152 3.20 -3.68 -3.47
N ALA A 153 2.20 -2.81 -3.61
CA ALA A 153 1.08 -2.73 -2.67
C ALA A 153 0.21 -3.99 -2.72
N TRP A 154 -0.09 -4.49 -3.92
CA TRP A 154 -0.76 -5.76 -4.11
C TRP A 154 0.03 -6.89 -3.43
N ARG A 155 1.33 -7.01 -3.72
CA ARG A 155 2.20 -8.05 -3.16
C ARG A 155 2.43 -7.92 -1.66
N ALA A 156 2.30 -6.73 -1.11
CA ALA A 156 2.29 -6.48 0.34
C ALA A 156 0.96 -6.88 1.01
N GLY A 157 -0.06 -7.30 0.25
CA GLY A 157 -1.29 -7.89 0.79
C GLY A 157 -2.57 -7.09 0.54
N ALA A 158 -2.52 -5.97 -0.19
CA ALA A 158 -3.71 -5.27 -0.65
C ALA A 158 -4.37 -6.03 -1.81
N ALA A 159 -5.03 -7.16 -1.52
CA ALA A 159 -5.57 -8.09 -2.53
C ALA A 159 -6.49 -7.43 -3.57
N HIS A 160 -7.33 -6.48 -3.16
CA HIS A 160 -8.17 -5.69 -4.07
C HIS A 160 -7.41 -4.85 -5.11
N PHE A 161 -6.09 -4.66 -4.97
CA PHE A 161 -5.26 -4.00 -5.98
C PHE A 161 -4.79 -4.91 -7.10
N ARG A 162 -5.00 -6.24 -7.01
CA ARG A 162 -4.47 -7.22 -7.98
C ARG A 162 -4.76 -6.85 -9.43
N ALA A 163 -6.02 -6.61 -9.79
CA ALA A 163 -6.39 -6.30 -11.18
C ALA A 163 -5.66 -5.05 -11.71
N GLY A 164 -5.60 -3.99 -10.89
CA GLY A 164 -4.89 -2.77 -11.23
C GLY A 164 -3.37 -2.97 -11.30
N ALA A 165 -2.79 -3.77 -10.41
CA ALA A 165 -1.37 -4.13 -10.43
C ALA A 165 -0.97 -4.91 -11.68
N LEU A 166 -1.81 -5.85 -12.13
CA LEU A 166 -1.57 -6.59 -13.38
C LEU A 166 -1.64 -5.67 -14.60
N ALA A 167 -2.62 -4.76 -14.63
CA ALA A 167 -2.72 -3.75 -15.68
C ALA A 167 -1.51 -2.79 -15.68
N ALA A 168 -1.03 -2.38 -14.50
CA ALA A 168 0.15 -1.55 -14.36
C ALA A 168 1.43 -2.27 -14.82
N ALA A 169 1.57 -3.56 -14.49
CA ALA A 169 2.70 -4.37 -14.91
C ALA A 169 2.79 -4.50 -16.44
N ALA A 170 1.65 -4.55 -17.14
CA ALA A 170 1.61 -4.58 -18.61
C ALA A 170 2.15 -3.29 -19.28
N GLY A 171 2.16 -2.16 -18.56
CA GLY A 171 2.69 -0.89 -19.05
C GLY A 171 4.17 -0.65 -18.74
N LEU A 172 4.83 -1.53 -17.99
CA LEU A 172 6.22 -1.37 -17.57
C LEU A 172 7.21 -2.00 -18.56
N PRO A 173 8.45 -1.50 -18.65
CA PRO A 173 9.53 -2.22 -19.30
C PRO A 173 9.69 -3.63 -18.70
N ALA A 174 9.83 -4.64 -19.55
CA ALA A 174 9.84 -6.05 -19.14
C ALA A 174 10.76 -6.37 -17.94
N PRO A 175 12.02 -5.88 -17.88
CA PRO A 175 12.89 -6.14 -16.74
C PRO A 175 12.34 -5.58 -15.42
N LEU A 176 11.76 -4.39 -15.45
CA LEU A 176 11.18 -3.74 -14.27
C LEU A 176 9.88 -4.43 -13.84
N ALA A 177 9.05 -4.86 -14.81
CA ALA A 177 7.82 -5.60 -14.52
C ALA A 177 8.12 -6.95 -13.85
N LEU A 178 9.06 -7.72 -14.39
CA LEU A 178 9.49 -9.01 -13.82
C LEU A 178 10.07 -8.82 -12.42
N ALA A 179 10.94 -7.80 -12.24
CA ALA A 179 11.50 -7.48 -10.93
C ALA A 179 10.42 -7.05 -9.93
N ALA A 180 9.44 -6.22 -10.32
CA ALA A 180 8.35 -5.80 -9.44
C ALA A 180 7.41 -6.95 -9.05
N LEU A 181 7.20 -7.92 -9.95
CA LEU A 181 6.39 -9.11 -9.69
C LEU A 181 7.12 -10.20 -8.87
N HIS A 182 8.43 -10.04 -8.59
CA HIS A 182 9.29 -11.10 -8.06
C HIS A 182 9.17 -12.38 -8.90
N ALA A 183 9.19 -12.21 -10.22
CA ALA A 183 9.21 -13.32 -11.15
C ALA A 183 10.52 -14.12 -11.00
N PRO A 184 10.47 -15.47 -10.96
CA PRO A 184 11.66 -16.29 -11.03
C PRO A 184 12.49 -16.04 -12.30
N ASP A 185 13.79 -16.33 -12.22
CA ASP A 185 14.71 -16.18 -13.34
C ASP A 185 14.25 -16.95 -14.59
N GLY A 186 14.50 -16.37 -15.77
CA GLY A 186 14.18 -16.97 -17.06
C GLY A 186 12.72 -16.84 -17.51
N MET A 187 11.85 -16.25 -16.69
CA MET A 187 10.46 -16.02 -17.04
C MET A 187 10.31 -14.89 -18.07
N GLN A 188 9.33 -15.03 -18.97
CA GLN A 188 8.97 -14.01 -19.95
C GLN A 188 7.74 -13.23 -19.49
N ILE A 189 7.79 -11.90 -19.55
CA ILE A 189 6.72 -11.05 -19.01
C ILE A 189 5.36 -11.32 -19.69
N ASP A 190 5.33 -11.52 -21.00
CA ASP A 190 4.07 -11.77 -21.74
C ASP A 190 3.44 -13.13 -21.40
N ALA A 191 4.25 -14.12 -21.05
CA ALA A 191 3.76 -15.40 -20.58
C ALA A 191 3.18 -15.26 -19.17
N LEU A 192 3.91 -14.55 -18.30
CA LEU A 192 3.49 -14.30 -16.92
C LEU A 192 2.18 -13.50 -16.87
N LEU A 193 2.05 -12.41 -17.62
CA LEU A 193 0.84 -11.58 -17.62
C LEU A 193 -0.38 -12.29 -18.20
N ARG A 194 -0.20 -13.31 -19.04
CA ARG A 194 -1.30 -14.19 -19.49
C ARG A 194 -1.71 -15.21 -18.44
N GLN A 195 -0.75 -15.71 -17.65
CA GLN A 195 -1.01 -16.68 -16.59
C GLN A 195 -1.67 -16.03 -15.36
N LEU A 196 -1.11 -14.89 -14.92
CA LEU A 196 -1.45 -14.29 -13.62
C LEU A 196 -2.94 -14.10 -13.40
N PRO A 197 -3.76 -13.58 -14.35
CA PRO A 197 -5.20 -13.39 -14.12
C PRO A 197 -5.92 -14.67 -13.68
N GLY A 198 -5.58 -15.82 -14.26
CA GLY A 198 -6.17 -17.13 -13.95
C GLY A 198 -5.57 -17.84 -12.74
N ASP A 199 -4.49 -17.31 -12.16
CA ASP A 199 -3.81 -17.88 -11.00
C ASP A 199 -3.65 -16.84 -9.88
N PRO A 200 -4.71 -16.57 -9.09
CA PRO A 200 -4.61 -15.66 -7.94
C PRO A 200 -3.69 -16.22 -6.85
N TRP A 201 -3.37 -17.51 -6.88
CA TRP A 201 -2.51 -18.15 -5.89
C TRP A 201 -1.04 -18.26 -6.35
N TRP A 202 -0.68 -17.56 -7.43
CA TRP A 202 0.68 -17.45 -7.90
C TRP A 202 1.58 -16.76 -6.86
N GLN A 203 2.75 -17.37 -6.58
CA GLN A 203 3.62 -16.95 -5.47
C GLN A 203 4.89 -16.24 -5.92
N GLY A 204 5.35 -16.50 -7.15
CA GLY A 204 6.67 -16.07 -7.60
C GLY A 204 7.77 -16.54 -6.65
N ALA A 205 8.77 -15.68 -6.43
CA ALA A 205 9.83 -15.88 -5.43
C ALA A 205 9.52 -15.19 -4.08
N ASP A 206 8.26 -14.84 -3.79
CA ASP A 206 7.90 -14.10 -2.58
C ASP A 206 7.70 -15.03 -1.37
N PRO A 207 8.49 -14.87 -0.28
CA PRO A 207 8.37 -15.70 0.92
C PRO A 207 7.09 -15.45 1.73
N HIS A 208 6.39 -14.33 1.51
CA HIS A 208 5.13 -14.01 2.16
C HIS A 208 3.91 -14.51 1.40
N ALA A 209 4.10 -15.04 0.19
CA ALA A 209 3.04 -15.64 -0.60
C ALA A 209 2.64 -17.02 -0.03
N SER A 210 1.35 -17.34 -0.09
CA SER A 210 0.82 -18.61 0.45
C SER A 210 -0.35 -19.10 -0.40
N ARG A 211 -0.47 -20.42 -0.60
CA ARG A 211 -1.63 -21.05 -1.26
C ARG A 211 -2.83 -21.17 -0.32
N THR A 212 -2.66 -20.80 0.95
CA THR A 212 -3.69 -20.78 1.96
C THR A 212 -3.66 -19.46 2.74
N ARG A 213 -4.84 -18.95 3.08
CA ARG A 213 -5.00 -17.71 3.86
C ARG A 213 -6.10 -17.93 4.90
N THR A 214 -5.90 -17.39 6.09
CA THR A 214 -6.97 -17.25 7.08
C THR A 214 -7.28 -15.78 7.21
N PHE A 215 -8.55 -15.41 7.07
CA PHE A 215 -9.01 -14.03 7.14
C PHE A 215 -10.19 -13.89 8.09
N GLY A 216 -10.19 -12.82 8.88
CA GLY A 216 -11.25 -12.52 9.82
C GLY A 216 -10.93 -12.93 11.26
N ALA A 217 -11.59 -12.24 12.18
CA ALA A 217 -11.61 -12.48 13.61
C ALA A 217 -12.88 -11.84 14.18
N PHE A 218 -13.17 -12.11 15.45
CA PHE A 218 -14.30 -11.50 16.16
C PHE A 218 -14.07 -10.00 16.37
N THR A 219 -15.11 -9.17 16.22
CA THR A 219 -15.04 -7.71 16.45
C THR A 219 -14.59 -7.33 17.84
N GLY A 220 -14.92 -8.12 18.87
CA GLY A 220 -14.41 -7.92 20.23
C GLY A 220 -12.88 -8.03 20.36
N PHE A 221 -12.21 -8.64 19.38
CA PHE A 221 -10.75 -8.72 19.26
C PHE A 221 -10.20 -7.87 18.10
N GLY A 222 -10.97 -6.89 17.63
CA GLY A 222 -10.56 -6.00 16.53
C GLY A 222 -10.73 -6.59 15.12
N GLY A 223 -11.38 -7.75 14.99
CA GLY A 223 -11.69 -8.35 13.69
C GLY A 223 -12.92 -7.75 13.01
N PRO A 224 -13.22 -8.13 11.76
CA PRO A 224 -14.33 -7.56 11.01
C PRO A 224 -15.70 -8.16 11.36
N PHE A 225 -15.77 -9.35 11.96
CA PHE A 225 -17.01 -10.13 12.06
C PHE A 225 -17.57 -10.17 13.49
N ASP A 226 -18.84 -9.81 13.67
CA ASP A 226 -19.56 -9.82 14.95
C ASP A 226 -20.36 -11.11 15.17
N ALA A 227 -20.47 -11.95 14.13
CA ALA A 227 -20.98 -13.31 14.18
C ALA A 227 -20.15 -14.21 13.24
N PRO A 228 -20.21 -15.55 13.39
CA PRO A 228 -19.56 -16.46 12.45
C PRO A 228 -19.96 -16.18 10.99
N PRO A 229 -18.99 -15.99 10.08
CA PRO A 229 -19.29 -15.58 8.72
C PRO A 229 -19.89 -16.73 7.90
N MET A 230 -20.90 -16.40 7.10
CA MET A 230 -21.41 -17.24 6.01
C MET A 230 -20.83 -16.75 4.70
N VAL A 231 -20.46 -17.67 3.81
CA VAL A 231 -19.78 -17.34 2.55
C VAL A 231 -20.52 -17.91 1.35
N LYS A 232 -20.54 -17.16 0.25
CA LYS A 232 -21.01 -17.59 -1.08
C LYS A 232 -20.04 -17.10 -2.14
N PRO A 233 -19.72 -17.89 -3.18
CA PRO A 233 -18.85 -17.44 -4.25
C PRO A 233 -19.55 -16.36 -5.09
N ASP A 234 -18.79 -15.38 -5.56
CA ASP A 234 -19.25 -14.37 -6.51
C ASP A 234 -18.05 -13.88 -7.35
N GLY A 235 -18.06 -14.21 -8.65
CA GLY A 235 -16.93 -13.94 -9.55
C GLY A 235 -15.60 -14.45 -9.00
N ASP A 236 -14.62 -13.53 -8.92
CA ASP A 236 -13.26 -13.79 -8.43
C ASP A 236 -13.15 -13.84 -6.90
N GLY A 237 -14.22 -13.53 -6.17
CA GLY A 237 -14.24 -13.43 -4.71
C GLY A 237 -15.39 -14.18 -4.05
N PHE A 238 -15.73 -13.73 -2.85
CA PHE A 238 -16.80 -14.31 -2.03
C PHE A 238 -17.63 -13.21 -1.37
N LEU A 239 -18.95 -13.32 -1.43
CA LEU A 239 -19.83 -12.54 -0.59
C LEU A 239 -19.85 -13.16 0.81
N VAL A 240 -19.66 -12.32 1.82
CA VAL A 240 -19.57 -12.70 3.23
C VAL A 240 -20.67 -12.00 4.01
N HIS A 241 -21.53 -12.78 4.67
CA HIS A 241 -22.54 -12.28 5.59
C HIS A 241 -22.13 -12.62 7.02
N ALA A 242 -21.95 -11.61 7.87
CA ALA A 242 -21.63 -11.76 9.29
C ALA A 242 -22.49 -10.78 10.10
N GLY A 243 -23.37 -11.34 10.93
CA GLY A 243 -24.32 -10.57 11.74
C GLY A 243 -25.27 -9.77 10.85
N GLY A 244 -25.20 -8.43 10.94
CA GLY A 244 -26.01 -7.52 10.14
C GLY A 244 -25.27 -6.88 8.95
N ARG A 245 -24.06 -7.35 8.63
CA ARG A 245 -23.19 -6.73 7.62
C ARG A 245 -22.84 -7.71 6.51
N VAL A 246 -22.72 -7.17 5.30
CA VAL A 246 -22.33 -7.91 4.10
C VAL A 246 -21.10 -7.28 3.47
N PHE A 247 -20.18 -8.14 3.05
CA PHE A 247 -18.92 -7.75 2.46
C PHE A 247 -18.63 -8.57 1.21
N PHE A 248 -17.79 -8.02 0.33
CA PHE A 248 -17.14 -8.77 -0.73
C PHE A 248 -15.69 -9.02 -0.33
N LEU A 249 -15.31 -10.29 -0.22
CA LEU A 249 -13.97 -10.75 0.16
C LEU A 249 -13.19 -11.13 -1.09
N LEU A 250 -12.12 -10.38 -1.33
CA LEU A 250 -11.08 -10.73 -2.30
C LEU A 250 -9.89 -11.34 -1.55
N ALA A 251 -9.33 -12.41 -2.09
CA ALA A 251 -8.15 -13.05 -1.53
C ALA A 251 -7.28 -13.68 -2.62
N ASP A 252 -5.99 -13.67 -2.37
CA ASP A 252 -4.98 -14.19 -3.27
C ASP A 252 -3.75 -14.67 -2.49
N ALA A 253 -2.70 -15.03 -3.22
CA ALA A 253 -1.44 -15.48 -2.64
C ALA A 253 -0.84 -14.50 -1.64
N TYR A 254 -1.11 -13.20 -1.73
CA TYR A 254 -0.43 -12.13 -1.00
C TYR A 254 -1.25 -11.55 0.15
N GLY A 255 -2.57 -11.63 0.09
CA GLY A 255 -3.43 -11.12 1.15
C GLY A 255 -4.91 -11.39 0.95
N ALA A 256 -5.71 -10.68 1.75
CA ALA A 256 -7.17 -10.70 1.66
C ALA A 256 -7.72 -9.36 2.13
N SER A 257 -8.79 -8.90 1.48
CA SER A 257 -9.40 -7.60 1.76
C SER A 257 -10.92 -7.68 1.64
N LEU A 258 -11.62 -6.98 2.54
CA LEU A 258 -13.06 -6.78 2.47
C LEU A 258 -13.40 -5.46 1.79
N GLN A 259 -14.41 -5.50 0.94
CA GLN A 259 -15.12 -4.34 0.41
C GLN A 259 -16.57 -4.39 0.87
N ALA A 260 -17.24 -3.25 0.89
CA ALA A 260 -18.66 -3.20 1.20
C ALA A 260 -19.46 -3.92 0.11
N ALA A 261 -20.47 -4.68 0.54
CA ALA A 261 -21.45 -5.31 -0.35
C ALA A 261 -22.85 -5.22 0.29
N THR A 262 -23.86 -5.65 -0.44
CA THR A 262 -25.26 -5.51 -0.05
C THR A 262 -25.90 -6.87 0.25
N LEU A 263 -26.92 -6.87 1.10
CA LEU A 263 -27.71 -8.07 1.37
C LEU A 263 -28.36 -8.63 0.10
N ALA A 264 -28.82 -7.76 -0.80
CA ALA A 264 -29.42 -8.16 -2.07
C ALA A 264 -28.44 -8.87 -3.01
N GLU A 265 -27.14 -8.55 -2.96
CA GLU A 265 -26.11 -9.32 -3.66
C GLU A 265 -25.94 -10.71 -3.02
N PHE A 266 -25.83 -10.77 -1.70
CA PHE A 266 -25.67 -12.03 -0.97
C PHE A 266 -26.86 -12.98 -1.16
N GLU A 267 -28.08 -12.47 -1.14
CA GLU A 267 -29.30 -13.27 -1.31
C GLU A 267 -29.41 -13.87 -2.71
N ARG A 268 -29.01 -13.12 -3.75
CA ARG A 268 -29.04 -13.57 -5.15
C ARG A 268 -27.95 -14.58 -5.49
N ALA A 269 -26.81 -14.56 -4.78
CA ALA A 269 -25.70 -15.44 -5.07
C ALA A 269 -26.02 -16.93 -4.80
N ASP A 270 -25.55 -17.80 -5.69
CA ASP A 270 -25.61 -19.25 -5.52
C ASP A 270 -24.72 -19.67 -4.33
N PRO A 271 -25.21 -20.52 -3.41
CA PRO A 271 -24.39 -21.08 -2.35
C PRO A 271 -23.08 -21.75 -2.81
N GLY A 272 -23.01 -22.29 -4.04
CA GLY A 272 -21.79 -22.85 -4.63
C GLY A 272 -21.07 -23.88 -3.76
N ARG A 273 -21.86 -24.68 -3.02
CA ARG A 273 -21.36 -25.57 -1.97
C ARG A 273 -20.48 -26.68 -2.55
N VAL A 274 -19.39 -26.97 -1.86
CA VAL A 274 -18.51 -28.11 -2.15
C VAL A 274 -18.42 -29.05 -0.95
N PRO A 275 -18.14 -30.35 -1.15
CA PRO A 275 -17.97 -31.29 -0.05
C PRO A 275 -16.85 -30.87 0.91
N THR A 276 -17.05 -31.08 2.21
CA THR A 276 -16.03 -30.88 3.24
C THR A 276 -16.09 -32.01 4.25
N MET A 277 -14.92 -32.48 4.69
CA MET A 277 -14.78 -33.52 5.73
C MET A 277 -14.88 -32.94 7.14
N LEU A 278 -14.87 -31.61 7.28
CA LEU A 278 -14.95 -30.94 8.57
C LEU A 278 -16.40 -30.87 9.04
N ALA A 279 -16.71 -31.58 10.14
CA ALA A 279 -18.02 -31.55 10.76
C ALA A 279 -18.45 -30.11 11.07
N HIS A 280 -19.70 -29.78 10.73
CA HIS A 280 -20.31 -28.45 10.91
C HIS A 280 -19.64 -27.30 10.14
N ALA A 281 -18.63 -27.55 9.32
CA ALA A 281 -18.08 -26.54 8.43
C ALA A 281 -18.96 -26.37 7.17
N GLN A 282 -18.92 -25.18 6.60
CA GLN A 282 -19.44 -24.90 5.27
C GLN A 282 -18.27 -24.60 4.36
N ALA A 283 -18.27 -25.20 3.17
CA ALA A 283 -17.30 -24.92 2.13
C ALA A 283 -18.02 -24.54 0.83
N CYS A 284 -17.53 -23.52 0.16
CA CYS A 284 -17.96 -23.14 -1.18
C CYS A 284 -16.72 -22.81 -2.03
N ALA A 285 -16.86 -22.88 -3.35
CA ALA A 285 -15.75 -22.62 -4.25
C ALA A 285 -16.15 -21.76 -5.43
N ASN A 286 -15.22 -20.90 -5.87
CA ASN A 286 -15.26 -20.31 -7.20
C ASN A 286 -14.29 -21.08 -8.12
N ALA A 287 -13.90 -20.49 -9.25
CA ALA A 287 -13.03 -21.14 -10.23
C ALA A 287 -11.64 -21.51 -9.66
N THR A 288 -11.08 -20.70 -8.77
CA THR A 288 -9.68 -20.80 -8.34
C THR A 288 -9.48 -21.01 -6.84
N THR A 289 -10.54 -20.85 -6.05
CA THR A 289 -10.44 -20.75 -4.59
C THR A 289 -11.57 -21.51 -3.91
N ILE A 290 -11.23 -22.18 -2.80
CA ILE A 290 -12.18 -22.77 -1.86
C ILE A 290 -12.20 -21.90 -0.60
N ALA A 291 -13.38 -21.50 -0.14
CA ALA A 291 -13.60 -20.82 1.13
C ALA A 291 -14.28 -21.76 2.11
N ILE A 292 -13.74 -21.86 3.33
CA ILE A 292 -14.19 -22.74 4.41
C ILE A 292 -14.47 -21.89 5.65
N THR A 293 -15.66 -22.04 6.22
CA THR A 293 -16.10 -21.38 7.46
C THR A 293 -16.75 -22.40 8.40
N SER A 294 -16.92 -22.06 9.67
CA SER A 294 -17.67 -22.87 10.64
C SER A 294 -18.44 -21.98 11.62
N PRO A 295 -19.52 -22.47 12.25
CA PRO A 295 -20.28 -21.70 13.24
C PRO A 295 -19.50 -21.44 14.53
N PHE A 296 -18.31 -22.02 14.68
CA PHE A 296 -17.48 -21.89 15.88
C PHE A 296 -16.30 -20.92 15.70
N THR A 297 -16.16 -20.32 14.51
CA THR A 297 -15.06 -19.41 14.20
C THR A 297 -15.58 -18.11 13.59
N HIS A 298 -14.84 -17.03 13.84
CA HIS A 298 -15.02 -15.74 13.16
C HIS A 298 -13.98 -15.56 12.06
N ALA A 299 -13.51 -16.66 11.47
CA ALA A 299 -12.49 -16.64 10.43
C ALA A 299 -12.90 -17.54 9.26
N ILE A 300 -12.48 -17.11 8.07
CA ILE A 300 -12.66 -17.83 6.82
C ILE A 300 -11.28 -18.34 6.41
N ARG A 301 -11.16 -19.64 6.18
CA ARG A 301 -9.99 -20.25 5.58
C ARG A 301 -10.19 -20.30 4.07
N LEU A 302 -9.22 -19.78 3.33
CA LEU A 302 -9.20 -19.69 1.87
C LEU A 302 -8.04 -20.53 1.36
N GLU A 303 -8.29 -21.35 0.34
CA GLU A 303 -7.28 -22.24 -0.22
C GLU A 303 -7.35 -22.25 -1.74
N ALA A 304 -6.18 -22.33 -2.37
CA ALA A 304 -6.07 -22.55 -3.80
C ALA A 304 -6.75 -23.86 -4.20
N ARG A 305 -7.63 -23.79 -5.19
CA ARG A 305 -8.22 -24.98 -5.80
C ARG A 305 -7.17 -25.65 -6.69
N SER A 306 -6.99 -26.96 -6.50
CA SER A 306 -6.12 -27.82 -7.32
C SER A 306 -6.78 -28.19 -8.63
#